data_AF-A0A9P3NPW1-F1
#
_entry.id   AF-A0A9P3NPW1-F1
#
_cell.length_a   1.000
_cell.length_b   1.000
_cell.length_c   1.000
_cell.angle_alpha   90.00
_cell.angle_beta   90.00
_cell.angle_gamma   90.00
#
_symmetry.space_group_name_H-M   'P 1'
#
loop_
_entity.id
_entity.type
_entity.pdbx_description
1 polymer ?
#
loop_
_entity_poly.entity_id
_entity_poly.type
_entity_poly.pdbx_seq_one_letter_code
_entity_poly.pdbx_strand_id
1 'polypeptide(L)'
;MDSVLSSSNTSPMDALTDDLIILIFRHLASNGVFFSHAFVCSRWLRLARVSQSAIYVARQRGIPGAQLIHAVLRMPSLTSIDLANRSVDSISDAFLAGLAKACPQLSSFSLTVGGRLGGPSCLSHTSASSAIPSSALSISSLSSSPSASSSPSSSTGTASAASAAAAAAAAAAAAAAAAAAAAAAGGVFLSSKGLESLFSTCTRLQQLRLHGAAAGITSLTSSLLHLKQLTTLHLSLDHIQELPQAFGLLTSLTHINLHTPLLHSLPATLGSLKNLASFELVDCDALDSLPECIGQLKSLSHLSVSSSSLDFLPESLSLLSLTSLDLILPSLPHLPASLGYLSLSTSLSYLALTICNALQSLPASLRSLHALRTIEISQCSIVALPDDFGLLPALETLELNACEELSQLPDTFPLLPSLTNLSIAGCPNIRSLPEDFGHLRCLKRFELCSVAKISHLPDSFGQLETLQELKFSDCPTLGELPSSLGGLSSLEHVTISRCSLLGGFPASIGMLPCLQELTIRRCSGVQSLPISLCDLSSLKSLVVEDCCSITSLPERLGQLPNLQVLRVVRCVGLHSVADSANDLLRGKKQ
;
A
#
# COMPACT_ATOMS: atom_id res chain seq x y z
N MET A 1 -36.28 -5.64 -33.91
CA MET A 1 -37.10 -4.67 -34.68
C MET A 1 -36.68 -4.87 -36.12
N ASP A 2 -37.46 -5.44 -37.04
CA ASP A 2 -38.90 -5.66 -37.15
C ASP A 2 -39.12 -6.74 -38.22
N SER A 3 -40.09 -7.66 -38.05
CA SER A 3 -40.82 -8.38 -39.14
C SER A 3 -41.45 -9.75 -38.80
N VAL A 4 -41.67 -10.13 -37.52
CA VAL A 4 -42.47 -11.36 -37.22
C VAL A 4 -43.58 -11.13 -36.16
N LEU A 5 -43.87 -9.88 -35.79
CA LEU A 5 -45.07 -9.57 -35.00
C LEU A 5 -46.23 -9.18 -35.93
N SER A 6 -46.82 -10.18 -36.59
CA SER A 6 -48.20 -10.06 -37.08
C SER A 6 -48.87 -11.42 -37.13
N SER A 7 -49.91 -11.55 -36.30
CA SER A 7 -50.91 -12.62 -36.25
C SER A 7 -50.60 -13.85 -35.38
N SER A 8 -51.58 -14.16 -34.54
CA SER A 8 -51.79 -15.35 -33.70
C SER A 8 -51.26 -15.32 -32.25
N ASN A 9 -52.23 -15.39 -31.34
CA ASN A 9 -52.13 -15.58 -29.91
C ASN A 9 -51.44 -16.90 -29.57
N THR A 10 -50.18 -16.85 -29.13
CA THR A 10 -49.53 -17.75 -28.16
C THR A 10 -48.05 -17.33 -28.10
N SER A 11 -47.54 -16.93 -26.94
CA SER A 11 -46.13 -16.58 -26.77
C SER A 11 -45.22 -17.81 -26.98
N PRO A 12 -44.31 -17.82 -27.96
CA PRO A 12 -43.31 -18.87 -28.15
C PRO A 12 -42.06 -18.50 -27.33
N MET A 13 -42.13 -18.67 -26.01
CA MET A 13 -41.01 -18.38 -25.08
C MET A 13 -40.82 -19.45 -24.00
N ASP A 14 -41.40 -20.64 -24.18
CA ASP A 14 -41.32 -21.76 -23.22
C ASP A 14 -40.29 -22.85 -23.61
N ALA A 15 -39.51 -22.66 -24.67
CA ALA A 15 -38.58 -23.67 -25.18
C ALA A 15 -37.10 -23.23 -25.19
N LEU A 16 -36.68 -22.46 -24.18
CA LEU A 16 -35.26 -22.15 -23.96
C LEU A 16 -34.73 -23.03 -22.81
N THR A 17 -33.74 -23.87 -23.10
CA THR A 17 -33.05 -24.71 -22.12
C THR A 17 -32.16 -23.87 -21.19
N ASP A 18 -31.98 -24.31 -19.95
CA ASP A 18 -31.32 -23.56 -18.87
C ASP A 18 -29.89 -23.09 -19.22
N ASP A 19 -29.15 -23.85 -20.04
CA ASP A 19 -27.80 -23.49 -20.49
C ASP A 19 -27.77 -22.28 -21.45
N LEU A 20 -28.81 -22.12 -22.28
CA LEU A 20 -28.96 -21.00 -23.20
C LEU A 20 -29.32 -19.72 -22.44
N ILE A 21 -30.06 -19.83 -21.34
CA ILE A 21 -30.40 -18.70 -20.45
C ILE A 21 -29.15 -18.20 -19.71
N ILE A 22 -28.27 -19.11 -19.27
CA ILE A 22 -27.00 -18.75 -18.61
C ILE A 22 -26.07 -18.02 -19.59
N LEU A 23 -25.97 -18.48 -20.84
CA LEU A 23 -25.16 -17.83 -21.89
C LEU A 23 -25.71 -16.46 -22.29
N ILE A 24 -27.03 -16.32 -22.42
CA ILE A 24 -27.69 -15.04 -22.70
C ILE A 24 -27.48 -14.06 -21.55
N PHE A 25 -27.56 -14.49 -20.29
CA PHE A 25 -27.30 -13.61 -19.14
C PHE A 25 -25.82 -13.22 -19.01
N ARG A 26 -24.88 -14.11 -19.35
CA ARG A 26 -23.44 -13.79 -19.38
C ARG A 26 -23.12 -12.76 -20.46
N HIS A 27 -23.80 -12.82 -21.60
CA HIS A 27 -23.63 -11.89 -22.72
C HIS A 27 -24.38 -10.56 -22.54
N LEU A 28 -25.48 -10.54 -21.79
CA LEU A 28 -26.20 -9.30 -21.44
C LEU A 28 -25.55 -8.56 -20.27
N ALA A 29 -24.91 -9.28 -19.33
CA ALA A 29 -24.13 -8.68 -18.26
C ALA A 29 -22.84 -7.99 -18.76
N SER A 30 -22.25 -8.45 -19.87
CA SER A 30 -21.12 -7.76 -20.51
C SER A 30 -21.54 -6.50 -21.28
N ASN A 31 -22.83 -6.32 -21.58
CA ASN A 31 -23.33 -5.25 -22.46
C ASN A 31 -24.32 -4.28 -21.80
N GLY A 32 -24.56 -4.39 -20.49
CA GLY A 32 -25.18 -3.31 -19.69
C GLY A 32 -26.65 -2.95 -19.98
N VAL A 33 -27.48 -3.90 -20.43
CA VAL A 33 -28.91 -3.62 -20.74
C VAL A 33 -29.84 -4.00 -19.58
N PHE A 34 -30.66 -3.05 -19.13
CA PHE A 34 -31.58 -3.17 -18.00
C PHE A 34 -33.02 -3.47 -18.43
N PHE A 35 -33.74 -4.33 -17.67
CA PHE A 35 -35.20 -4.50 -17.77
C PHE A 35 -35.91 -4.11 -16.47
N SER A 36 -37.08 -3.49 -16.61
CA SER A 36 -37.91 -2.95 -15.53
C SER A 36 -38.95 -3.94 -14.96
N HIS A 37 -39.00 -3.97 -13.63
CA HIS A 37 -40.09 -4.34 -12.69
C HIS A 37 -40.80 -5.71 -12.69
N ALA A 38 -40.94 -6.20 -11.45
CA ALA A 38 -41.91 -7.15 -10.87
C ALA A 38 -41.86 -8.65 -11.22
N PHE A 39 -41.51 -9.07 -12.44
CA PHE A 39 -41.67 -10.50 -12.82
C PHE A 39 -40.49 -11.42 -12.47
N VAL A 40 -39.36 -10.86 -12.00
CA VAL A 40 -38.07 -11.56 -11.87
C VAL A 40 -37.89 -12.27 -10.51
N CYS A 41 -38.67 -11.91 -9.49
CA CYS A 41 -38.48 -12.39 -8.12
C CYS A 41 -38.73 -13.91 -7.97
N SER A 42 -39.71 -14.46 -8.67
CA SER A 42 -40.11 -15.88 -8.55
C SER A 42 -39.16 -16.86 -9.25
N ARG A 43 -38.51 -16.45 -10.34
CA ARG A 43 -37.50 -17.26 -11.07
C ARG A 43 -36.11 -17.18 -10.42
N TRP A 44 -35.73 -16.03 -9.84
CA TRP A 44 -34.50 -15.89 -9.05
C TRP A 44 -34.49 -16.76 -7.77
N LEU A 45 -35.64 -16.89 -7.11
CA LEU A 45 -35.83 -17.79 -5.96
C LEU A 45 -35.59 -19.28 -6.31
N ARG A 46 -35.71 -19.68 -7.59
CA ARG A 46 -35.35 -21.04 -8.03
C ARG A 46 -33.86 -21.18 -8.34
N LEU A 47 -33.22 -20.16 -8.90
CA LEU A 47 -31.76 -20.16 -9.14
C LEU A 47 -30.95 -20.15 -7.84
N ALA A 48 -31.42 -19.46 -6.81
CA ALA A 48 -30.80 -19.48 -5.48
C ALA A 48 -30.93 -20.84 -4.75
N ARG A 49 -31.84 -21.73 -5.17
CA ARG A 49 -31.85 -23.13 -4.69
C ARG A 49 -30.69 -23.96 -5.24
N VAL A 50 -30.08 -23.53 -6.35
CA VAL A 50 -29.04 -24.29 -7.06
C VAL A 50 -27.63 -23.89 -6.61
N SER A 51 -27.43 -22.65 -6.15
CA SER A 51 -26.14 -22.20 -5.60
C SER A 51 -26.15 -22.20 -4.07
N GLN A 52 -25.28 -22.98 -3.41
CA GLN A 52 -25.07 -22.99 -1.95
C GLN A 52 -24.55 -21.65 -1.36
N SER A 53 -24.49 -20.58 -2.16
CA SER A 53 -23.88 -19.30 -1.82
C SER A 53 -24.79 -18.18 -2.32
N ALA A 54 -25.30 -17.35 -1.42
CA ALA A 54 -26.02 -16.13 -1.78
C ALA A 54 -25.03 -14.94 -1.79
N ILE A 55 -24.05 -14.96 -2.69
CA ILE A 55 -22.93 -14.00 -2.70
C ILE A 55 -23.33 -12.61 -3.26
N TYR A 56 -24.58 -12.39 -3.70
CA TYR A 56 -24.88 -11.23 -4.53
C TYR A 56 -26.25 -10.56 -4.32
N VAL A 57 -26.77 -10.50 -3.09
CA VAL A 57 -28.18 -10.05 -2.90
C VAL A 57 -28.37 -8.55 -2.61
N ALA A 58 -27.35 -7.78 -2.23
CA ALA A 58 -27.59 -6.40 -1.76
C ALA A 58 -26.94 -5.26 -2.56
N ARG A 59 -26.13 -5.54 -3.60
CA ARG A 59 -25.28 -4.47 -4.18
C ARG A 59 -26.01 -3.46 -5.08
N GLN A 60 -27.20 -3.77 -5.60
CA GLN A 60 -27.75 -3.04 -6.76
C GLN A 60 -29.25 -2.64 -6.66
N ARG A 61 -30.01 -3.03 -5.62
CA ARG A 61 -31.49 -2.91 -5.70
C ARG A 61 -32.26 -2.37 -4.49
N GLY A 62 -31.61 -1.90 -3.42
CA GLY A 62 -32.33 -1.26 -2.31
C GLY A 62 -33.49 -2.08 -1.74
N ILE A 63 -33.34 -3.41 -1.66
CA ILE A 63 -34.37 -4.30 -1.12
C ILE A 63 -34.46 -4.05 0.39
N PRO A 64 -35.63 -3.66 0.94
CA PRO A 64 -35.78 -3.38 2.37
C PRO A 64 -35.50 -4.64 3.20
N GLY A 65 -34.84 -4.48 4.36
CA GLY A 65 -34.33 -5.58 5.19
C GLY A 65 -35.37 -6.67 5.52
N ALA A 66 -36.64 -6.29 5.67
CA ALA A 66 -37.76 -7.22 5.92
C ALA A 66 -38.03 -8.23 4.78
N GLN A 67 -37.79 -7.85 3.52
CA GLN A 67 -37.94 -8.78 2.38
C GLN A 67 -36.76 -9.74 2.27
N LEU A 68 -35.57 -9.31 2.70
CA LEU A 68 -34.38 -10.14 2.84
C LEU A 68 -34.58 -11.22 3.92
N ILE A 69 -35.21 -10.89 5.06
CA ILE A 69 -35.61 -11.88 6.09
C ILE A 69 -36.46 -12.98 5.47
N HIS A 70 -37.48 -12.60 4.70
CA HIS A 70 -38.43 -13.56 4.12
C HIS A 70 -37.79 -14.45 3.03
N ALA A 71 -36.76 -13.97 2.34
CA ALA A 71 -36.00 -14.75 1.37
C ALA A 71 -35.01 -15.72 2.07
N VAL A 72 -34.29 -15.24 3.09
CA VAL A 72 -33.34 -16.04 3.87
C VAL A 72 -34.05 -17.12 4.68
N LEU A 73 -35.22 -16.83 5.28
CA LEU A 73 -36.05 -17.82 5.98
C LEU A 73 -36.54 -18.97 5.08
N ARG A 74 -36.53 -18.80 3.74
CA ARG A 74 -36.91 -19.86 2.78
C ARG A 74 -35.72 -20.70 2.32
N MET A 75 -34.49 -20.43 2.80
CA MET A 75 -33.26 -21.07 2.36
C MET A 75 -32.41 -21.57 3.55
N PRO A 76 -32.86 -22.61 4.27
CA PRO A 76 -32.15 -23.13 5.46
C PRO A 76 -30.80 -23.79 5.17
N SER A 77 -30.48 -24.07 3.90
CA SER A 77 -29.23 -24.70 3.45
C SER A 77 -28.12 -23.71 3.08
N LEU A 78 -28.29 -22.41 3.36
CA LEU A 78 -27.27 -21.40 3.08
C LEU A 78 -26.05 -21.57 4.00
N THR A 79 -24.86 -21.65 3.39
CA THR A 79 -23.59 -21.79 4.12
C THR A 79 -22.80 -20.48 4.14
N SER A 80 -23.02 -19.57 3.20
CA SER A 80 -22.34 -18.27 3.13
C SER A 80 -23.31 -17.13 2.82
N ILE A 81 -23.17 -16.02 3.58
CA ILE A 81 -23.96 -14.79 3.43
C ILE A 81 -23.00 -13.59 3.44
N ASP A 82 -23.12 -12.73 2.42
CA ASP A 82 -22.44 -11.43 2.35
C ASP A 82 -23.45 -10.29 2.18
N LEU A 83 -23.48 -9.40 3.17
CA LEU A 83 -24.39 -8.26 3.27
C LEU A 83 -23.61 -6.96 3.11
N ALA A 84 -23.24 -6.62 1.87
CA ALA A 84 -22.59 -5.35 1.55
C ALA A 84 -23.63 -4.25 1.31
N ASN A 85 -23.72 -3.25 2.21
CA ASN A 85 -24.80 -2.27 2.16
C ASN A 85 -24.38 -0.91 1.57
N ARG A 86 -25.01 -0.50 0.46
CA ARG A 86 -25.03 0.89 -0.04
C ARG A 86 -26.43 1.54 0.00
N SER A 87 -27.50 0.84 0.40
CA SER A 87 -28.86 1.40 0.36
C SER A 87 -29.95 0.56 1.08
N VAL A 88 -29.66 -0.04 2.22
CA VAL A 88 -30.61 -0.80 3.05
C VAL A 88 -30.65 -0.12 4.42
N ASP A 89 -31.59 0.80 4.61
CA ASP A 89 -31.79 1.57 5.85
C ASP A 89 -32.28 0.71 7.06
N SER A 90 -31.91 -0.57 7.13
CA SER A 90 -32.79 -1.72 7.39
C SER A 90 -32.21 -2.92 8.19
N ILE A 91 -30.93 -2.97 8.58
CA ILE A 91 -30.41 -4.13 9.33
C ILE A 91 -30.60 -3.89 10.83
N SER A 92 -31.63 -4.49 11.41
CA SER A 92 -31.95 -4.42 12.84
C SER A 92 -31.45 -5.65 13.61
N ASP A 93 -31.36 -5.57 14.93
CA ASP A 93 -31.05 -6.75 15.77
C ASP A 93 -32.04 -7.91 15.53
N ALA A 94 -33.30 -7.60 15.23
CA ALA A 94 -34.32 -8.59 14.89
C ALA A 94 -34.02 -9.32 13.57
N PHE A 95 -33.38 -8.62 12.61
CA PHE A 95 -32.90 -9.24 11.38
C PHE A 95 -31.81 -10.27 11.69
N LEU A 96 -30.80 -9.90 12.48
CA LEU A 96 -29.69 -10.79 12.83
C LEU A 96 -30.17 -12.00 13.65
N ALA A 97 -31.09 -11.79 14.61
CA ALA A 97 -31.69 -12.86 15.38
C ALA A 97 -32.56 -13.79 14.52
N GLY A 98 -33.28 -13.26 13.53
CA GLY A 98 -34.05 -14.05 12.57
C GLY A 98 -33.15 -14.88 11.65
N LEU A 99 -32.07 -14.29 11.16
CA LEU A 99 -31.07 -14.96 10.33
C LEU A 99 -30.37 -16.09 11.10
N ALA A 100 -29.98 -15.82 12.34
CA ALA A 100 -29.39 -16.79 13.24
C ALA A 100 -30.26 -18.05 13.39
N LYS A 101 -31.58 -17.87 13.57
CA LYS A 101 -32.55 -18.98 13.64
C LYS A 101 -32.75 -19.70 12.31
N ALA A 102 -32.72 -18.98 11.19
CA ALA A 102 -32.98 -19.52 9.87
C ALA A 102 -31.82 -20.38 9.33
N CYS A 103 -30.58 -19.97 9.61
CA CYS A 103 -29.38 -20.52 9.00
C CYS A 103 -28.31 -20.88 10.06
N PRO A 104 -28.56 -21.86 10.95
CA PRO A 104 -27.59 -22.26 11.98
C PRO A 104 -26.34 -22.96 11.39
N GLN A 105 -26.37 -23.35 10.11
CA GLN A 105 -25.30 -24.05 9.40
C GLN A 105 -24.30 -23.09 8.71
N LEU A 106 -24.39 -21.78 9.00
CA LEU A 106 -23.57 -20.78 8.35
C LEU A 106 -22.08 -21.00 8.66
N SER A 107 -21.27 -21.13 7.61
CA SER A 107 -19.81 -21.24 7.71
C SER A 107 -19.09 -19.92 7.39
N SER A 108 -19.72 -19.00 6.66
CA SER A 108 -19.13 -17.70 6.31
C SER A 108 -20.16 -16.57 6.41
N PHE A 109 -19.81 -15.50 7.12
CA PHE A 109 -20.64 -14.31 7.29
C PHE A 109 -19.82 -13.05 7.03
N SER A 110 -20.34 -12.19 6.16
CA SER A 110 -19.82 -10.85 5.92
C SER A 110 -20.93 -9.83 6.07
N LEU A 111 -20.66 -8.76 6.81
CA LEU A 111 -21.56 -7.65 7.02
C LEU A 111 -20.81 -6.34 6.81
N THR A 112 -21.30 -5.48 5.92
CA THR A 112 -20.80 -4.11 5.73
C THR A 112 -21.92 -3.11 6.03
N VAL A 113 -21.72 -2.25 7.03
CA VAL A 113 -22.68 -1.24 7.50
C VAL A 113 -22.19 0.14 7.09
N GLY A 114 -22.69 0.65 5.95
CA GLY A 114 -22.32 1.97 5.45
C GLY A 114 -23.12 3.11 6.08
N GLY A 115 -22.43 4.07 6.70
CA GLY A 115 -22.91 5.45 6.82
C GLY A 115 -22.63 6.21 5.52
N ARG A 116 -23.45 7.22 5.19
CA ARG A 116 -23.28 8.04 3.97
C ARG A 116 -21.84 8.56 3.84
N LEU A 117 -21.10 8.05 2.87
CA LEU A 117 -19.92 8.72 2.32
C LEU A 117 -20.30 9.26 0.93
N GLY A 118 -20.48 10.58 0.84
CA GLY A 118 -20.25 11.26 -0.44
C GLY A 118 -18.80 11.03 -0.82
N GLY A 119 -18.54 10.39 -1.96
CA GLY A 119 -17.20 9.95 -2.37
C GLY A 119 -16.28 11.10 -2.80
N PRO A 120 -15.18 10.82 -3.55
CA PRO A 120 -14.57 9.53 -3.88
C PRO A 120 -13.09 9.46 -3.45
N SER A 121 -12.54 8.27 -3.17
CA SER A 121 -11.09 8.12 -3.03
C SER A 121 -10.65 6.68 -3.22
N CYS A 122 -10.33 6.35 -4.46
CA CYS A 122 -9.18 5.50 -4.80
C CYS A 122 -8.89 5.79 -6.27
N LEU A 123 -7.92 6.67 -6.54
CA LEU A 123 -6.91 6.58 -7.60
C LEU A 123 -6.11 7.89 -7.71
N SER A 124 -4.79 7.71 -7.83
CA SER A 124 -3.76 8.60 -8.38
C SER A 124 -3.27 9.82 -7.59
N HIS A 125 -1.98 9.74 -7.24
CA HIS A 125 -1.05 10.86 -7.20
C HIS A 125 -1.19 11.77 -8.44
N THR A 126 -1.24 13.09 -8.24
CA THR A 126 -0.32 14.05 -8.87
C THR A 126 -0.45 15.43 -8.20
N SER A 127 0.72 16.04 -7.99
CA SER A 127 1.04 17.38 -7.51
C SER A 127 0.38 18.55 -8.26
N ALA A 128 0.08 19.65 -7.56
CA ALA A 128 0.45 21.02 -7.97
C ALA A 128 0.24 22.05 -6.83
N SER A 129 1.28 22.86 -6.64
CA SER A 129 1.46 24.05 -5.81
C SER A 129 0.47 25.19 -6.10
N SER A 130 0.16 26.04 -5.10
CA SER A 130 0.69 27.42 -4.99
C SER A 130 -0.11 28.32 -4.04
N ALA A 131 0.62 29.21 -3.34
CA ALA A 131 0.27 30.56 -2.89
C ALA A 131 0.02 30.80 -1.38
N ILE A 132 1.11 31.20 -0.71
CA ILE A 132 1.15 32.23 0.35
C ILE A 132 1.12 33.62 -0.35
N PRO A 133 0.68 34.75 0.25
CA PRO A 133 1.52 35.56 1.16
C PRO A 133 0.78 35.99 2.46
N SER A 134 1.37 35.93 3.65
CA SER A 134 2.32 36.89 4.27
C SER A 134 1.67 38.12 4.92
N SER A 135 1.77 38.20 6.26
CA SER A 135 2.22 39.38 7.04
C SER A 135 2.12 39.01 8.53
N ALA A 136 3.22 38.63 9.19
CA ALA A 136 4.24 39.51 9.78
C ALA A 136 3.69 40.37 10.93
N LEU A 137 4.13 40.06 12.16
CA LEU A 137 4.78 41.04 13.04
C LEU A 137 5.51 40.32 14.18
N SER A 138 6.83 40.37 14.04
CA SER A 138 7.87 40.04 15.01
C SER A 138 7.94 41.08 16.14
N ILE A 139 8.86 40.82 17.09
CA ILE A 139 9.45 41.67 18.17
C ILE A 139 9.10 41.04 19.54
N SER A 140 9.91 40.06 20.00
CA SER A 140 11.14 40.22 20.83
C SER A 140 10.81 40.71 22.24
N SER A 141 11.37 40.24 23.36
CA SER A 141 12.56 39.40 23.66
C SER A 141 12.70 39.38 25.19
N LEU A 142 13.31 38.33 25.75
CA LEU A 142 13.99 38.26 27.07
C LEU A 142 13.03 38.37 28.28
N SER A 143 13.18 37.64 29.39
CA SER A 143 14.37 37.15 30.08
C SER A 143 14.03 36.11 31.15
N SER A 144 15.04 35.32 31.49
CA SER A 144 15.35 34.64 32.76
C SER A 144 14.61 35.05 34.06
N SER A 145 14.38 34.01 34.87
CA SER A 145 13.94 33.90 36.28
C SER A 145 14.91 34.55 37.31
N PRO A 146 14.76 34.36 38.65
CA PRO A 146 13.58 34.46 39.56
C PRO A 146 13.89 35.29 40.85
N SER A 147 12.87 35.68 41.65
CA SER A 147 12.92 35.66 43.15
C SER A 147 11.70 36.34 43.81
N ALA A 148 11.37 35.85 45.00
CA ALA A 148 10.19 36.13 45.80
C ALA A 148 10.15 37.50 46.50
N SER A 149 8.93 37.97 46.80
CA SER A 149 8.41 38.29 48.15
C SER A 149 7.49 39.52 48.20
N SER A 150 6.50 39.41 49.10
CA SER A 150 5.66 40.48 49.70
C SER A 150 4.45 41.04 48.92
N SER A 151 3.27 40.64 49.44
CA SER A 151 1.90 41.21 49.41
C SER A 151 1.78 42.60 50.08
N PRO A 152 0.58 43.25 50.24
CA PRO A 152 -0.72 43.17 49.53
C PRO A 152 -1.35 44.57 49.16
N SER A 153 -2.53 44.54 48.51
CA SER A 153 -3.74 45.38 48.78
C SER A 153 -4.32 46.34 47.71
N SER A 154 -5.67 46.31 47.64
CA SER A 154 -6.68 47.23 47.04
C SER A 154 -6.79 47.31 45.50
N SER A 155 -7.86 46.74 44.90
CA SER A 155 -9.17 47.35 44.51
C SER A 155 -9.01 48.27 43.28
N THR A 156 -9.77 48.26 42.18
CA THR A 156 -11.13 47.88 41.77
C THR A 156 -11.07 47.65 40.24
N GLY A 157 -11.71 46.64 39.65
CA GLY A 157 -13.02 46.77 39.01
C GLY A 157 -12.96 47.10 37.51
N THR A 158 -12.98 46.08 36.62
CA THR A 158 -13.68 46.13 35.32
C THR A 158 -14.02 44.71 34.85
N ALA A 159 -15.29 44.34 35.01
CA ALA A 159 -15.90 43.17 34.42
C ALA A 159 -16.59 43.59 33.11
N SER A 160 -16.23 43.00 31.96
CA SER A 160 -17.12 42.91 30.79
C SER A 160 -16.68 41.97 29.66
N ALA A 161 -15.52 41.31 29.71
CA ALA A 161 -15.09 40.41 28.62
C ALA A 161 -15.30 38.91 28.90
N ALA A 162 -15.43 38.50 30.17
CA ALA A 162 -15.50 37.08 30.55
C ALA A 162 -16.90 36.44 30.45
N SER A 163 -17.98 37.24 30.46
CA SER A 163 -19.36 36.72 30.38
C SER A 163 -19.80 36.36 28.96
N ALA A 164 -19.21 36.97 27.93
CA ALA A 164 -19.51 36.67 26.53
C ALA A 164 -18.86 35.34 26.07
N ALA A 165 -17.66 35.04 26.55
CA ALA A 165 -16.96 33.78 26.25
C ALA A 165 -17.62 32.58 26.94
N ALA A 166 -18.12 32.75 28.17
CA ALA A 166 -18.85 31.70 28.89
C ALA A 166 -20.22 31.39 28.25
N ALA A 167 -20.93 32.41 27.76
CA ALA A 167 -22.19 32.23 27.03
C ALA A 167 -22.00 31.56 25.65
N ALA A 168 -20.91 31.89 24.94
CA ALA A 168 -20.56 31.26 23.67
C ALA A 168 -20.14 29.79 23.85
N ALA A 169 -19.40 29.47 24.91
CA ALA A 169 -19.03 28.08 25.25
C ALA A 169 -20.24 27.23 25.66
N ALA A 170 -21.18 27.80 26.43
CA ALA A 170 -22.42 27.12 26.80
C ALA A 170 -23.36 26.89 25.60
N ALA A 171 -23.44 27.85 24.67
CA ALA A 171 -24.21 27.71 23.43
C ALA A 171 -23.58 26.69 22.47
N ALA A 172 -22.24 26.63 22.38
CA ALA A 172 -21.52 25.63 21.60
C ALA A 172 -21.67 24.21 22.19
N ALA A 173 -21.65 24.08 23.52
CA ALA A 173 -21.91 22.81 24.20
C ALA A 173 -23.37 22.34 24.04
N ALA A 174 -24.34 23.26 24.11
CA ALA A 174 -25.75 22.94 23.85
C ALA A 174 -26.01 22.57 22.38
N ALA A 175 -25.32 23.22 21.43
CA ALA A 175 -25.39 22.88 20.01
C ALA A 175 -24.71 21.53 19.70
N ALA A 176 -23.59 21.20 20.36
CA ALA A 176 -22.95 19.89 20.26
C ALA A 176 -23.82 18.77 20.87
N ALA A 177 -24.49 19.03 22.00
CA ALA A 177 -25.44 18.10 22.61
C ALA A 177 -26.71 17.92 21.75
N ALA A 178 -27.20 18.99 21.12
CA ALA A 178 -28.32 18.93 20.17
C ALA A 178 -27.95 18.24 18.86
N ALA A 179 -26.70 18.39 18.37
CA ALA A 179 -26.17 17.68 17.21
C ALA A 179 -25.95 16.18 17.51
N ALA A 180 -25.51 15.82 18.71
CA ALA A 180 -25.44 14.44 19.18
C ALA A 180 -26.84 13.82 19.35
N ALA A 181 -27.82 14.59 19.86
CA ALA A 181 -29.21 14.16 19.97
C ALA A 181 -29.93 14.06 18.61
N ALA A 182 -29.58 14.92 17.64
CA ALA A 182 -30.08 14.86 16.26
C ALA A 182 -29.42 13.72 15.46
N ALA A 183 -28.14 13.41 15.70
CA ALA A 183 -27.47 12.23 15.17
C ALA A 183 -28.04 10.92 15.76
N ALA A 184 -28.53 10.95 17.01
CA ALA A 184 -29.23 9.84 17.64
C ALA A 184 -30.66 9.61 17.09
N ALA A 185 -31.26 10.58 16.39
CA ALA A 185 -32.65 10.50 15.91
C ALA A 185 -32.82 9.93 14.48
N GLY A 186 -31.73 9.65 13.75
CA GLY A 186 -31.79 9.16 12.36
C GLY A 186 -30.74 8.12 11.95
N GLY A 187 -29.98 7.57 12.91
CA GLY A 187 -28.91 6.60 12.66
C GLY A 187 -29.33 5.14 12.84
N VAL A 188 -28.72 4.25 12.05
CA VAL A 188 -28.90 2.79 12.11
C VAL A 188 -28.31 2.25 13.43
N PHE A 189 -29.14 1.68 14.30
CA PHE A 189 -28.68 1.01 15.53
C PHE A 189 -28.52 -0.50 15.28
N LEU A 190 -27.31 -0.94 14.98
CA LEU A 190 -26.91 -2.32 15.25
C LEU A 190 -26.37 -2.35 16.68
N SER A 191 -27.11 -2.99 17.60
CA SER A 191 -26.64 -3.15 18.96
C SER A 191 -25.78 -4.40 19.07
N SER A 192 -24.97 -4.45 20.12
CA SER A 192 -24.20 -5.65 20.47
C SER A 192 -25.10 -6.91 20.59
N LYS A 193 -26.38 -6.74 20.97
CA LYS A 193 -27.34 -7.85 21.18
C LYS A 193 -27.71 -8.60 19.90
N GLY A 194 -27.79 -7.91 18.76
CA GLY A 194 -28.06 -8.56 17.46
C GLY A 194 -26.92 -9.51 17.07
N LEU A 195 -25.68 -9.06 17.27
CA LEU A 195 -24.48 -9.87 17.06
C LEU A 195 -24.37 -11.01 18.09
N GLU A 196 -24.72 -10.78 19.36
CA GLU A 196 -24.78 -11.83 20.37
C GLU A 196 -25.69 -13.00 19.95
N SER A 197 -26.88 -12.69 19.43
CA SER A 197 -27.81 -13.72 18.95
C SER A 197 -27.25 -14.51 17.76
N LEU A 198 -26.52 -13.84 16.86
CA LEU A 198 -25.89 -14.49 15.72
C LEU A 198 -24.72 -15.39 16.15
N PHE A 199 -23.83 -14.89 17.01
CA PHE A 199 -22.66 -15.63 17.49
C PHE A 199 -23.06 -16.83 18.35
N SER A 200 -24.10 -16.70 19.17
CA SER A 200 -24.59 -17.82 20.01
C SER A 200 -25.28 -18.93 19.21
N THR A 201 -25.86 -18.63 18.04
CA THR A 201 -26.61 -19.62 17.24
C THR A 201 -25.76 -20.23 16.12
N CYS A 202 -24.96 -19.42 15.41
CA CYS A 202 -24.16 -19.84 14.25
C CYS A 202 -22.77 -20.36 14.66
N THR A 203 -22.71 -21.42 15.46
CA THR A 203 -21.44 -21.94 16.04
C THR A 203 -20.49 -22.61 15.05
N ARG A 204 -20.93 -22.88 13.80
CA ARG A 204 -20.12 -23.49 12.71
C ARG A 204 -19.39 -22.46 11.84
N LEU A 205 -19.44 -21.19 12.23
CA LEU A 205 -18.91 -20.09 11.45
C LEU A 205 -17.38 -20.15 11.47
N GLN A 206 -16.80 -20.29 10.28
CA GLN A 206 -15.36 -20.37 10.02
C GLN A 206 -14.77 -19.02 9.58
N GLN A 207 -15.58 -18.18 8.94
CA GLN A 207 -15.15 -16.87 8.45
C GLN A 207 -16.12 -15.77 8.88
N LEU A 208 -15.62 -14.77 9.59
CA LEU A 208 -16.38 -13.61 10.03
C LEU A 208 -15.73 -12.34 9.49
N ARG A 209 -16.49 -11.54 8.73
CA ARG A 209 -16.08 -10.18 8.32
C ARG A 209 -17.12 -9.17 8.78
N LEU A 210 -16.70 -8.19 9.57
CA LEU A 210 -17.55 -7.09 10.00
C LEU A 210 -16.87 -5.80 9.57
N HIS A 211 -17.57 -5.01 8.75
CA HIS A 211 -17.14 -3.68 8.33
C HIS A 211 -18.24 -2.69 8.69
N GLY A 212 -17.92 -1.55 9.28
CA GLY A 212 -18.97 -0.55 9.49
C GLY A 212 -18.52 0.75 10.14
N ALA A 213 -18.95 1.85 9.52
CA ALA A 213 -18.65 3.23 9.93
C ALA A 213 -19.81 3.94 10.66
N ALA A 214 -20.82 3.19 11.10
CA ALA A 214 -22.03 3.76 11.69
C ALA A 214 -22.29 3.22 13.10
N ALA A 215 -21.98 4.07 14.08
CA ALA A 215 -22.59 4.21 15.40
C ALA A 215 -23.35 2.98 15.95
N GLY A 216 -22.66 2.10 16.69
CA GLY A 216 -23.38 1.13 17.54
C GLY A 216 -22.52 0.06 18.20
N ILE A 217 -21.52 -0.49 17.51
CA ILE A 217 -20.66 -1.55 18.06
C ILE A 217 -19.48 -0.90 18.79
N THR A 218 -19.68 -0.56 20.05
CA THR A 218 -18.64 -0.01 20.94
C THR A 218 -17.79 -1.10 21.60
N SER A 219 -18.29 -2.34 21.64
CA SER A 219 -17.59 -3.48 22.21
C SER A 219 -18.02 -4.78 21.55
N LEU A 220 -17.07 -5.68 21.32
CA LEU A 220 -17.36 -7.07 20.99
C LEU A 220 -17.71 -7.81 22.28
N THR A 221 -18.86 -8.46 22.27
CA THR A 221 -19.37 -9.15 23.45
C THR A 221 -18.62 -10.46 23.68
N SER A 222 -18.70 -10.96 24.92
CA SER A 222 -18.17 -12.27 25.27
C SER A 222 -18.77 -13.39 24.41
N SER A 223 -19.95 -13.19 23.80
CA SER A 223 -20.60 -14.16 22.92
C SER A 223 -19.77 -14.58 21.70
N LEU A 224 -18.74 -13.83 21.31
CA LEU A 224 -17.74 -14.25 20.31
C LEU A 224 -17.14 -15.63 20.66
N LEU A 225 -17.05 -15.99 21.94
CA LEU A 225 -16.52 -17.28 22.44
C LEU A 225 -17.25 -18.52 21.92
N HIS A 226 -18.48 -18.37 21.43
CA HIS A 226 -19.26 -19.50 20.89
C HIS A 226 -18.78 -19.94 19.51
N LEU A 227 -18.02 -19.09 18.80
CA LEU A 227 -17.51 -19.34 17.46
C LEU A 227 -16.18 -20.14 17.47
N LYS A 228 -16.17 -21.30 18.13
CA LYS A 228 -14.94 -22.10 18.32
C LYS A 228 -14.31 -22.62 17.02
N GLN A 229 -15.06 -22.64 15.92
CA GLN A 229 -14.59 -23.06 14.59
C GLN A 229 -14.08 -21.90 13.73
N LEU A 230 -14.05 -20.68 14.28
CA LEU A 230 -13.63 -19.51 13.53
C LEU A 230 -12.15 -19.61 13.17
N THR A 231 -11.86 -19.52 11.87
CA THR A 231 -10.50 -19.61 11.31
C THR A 231 -10.02 -18.26 10.79
N THR A 232 -10.92 -17.43 10.25
CA THR A 232 -10.59 -16.09 9.73
C THR A 232 -11.51 -15.04 10.33
N LEU A 233 -10.93 -13.97 10.88
CA LEU A 233 -11.66 -12.87 11.48
C LEU A 233 -11.17 -11.54 10.91
N HIS A 234 -12.03 -10.82 10.19
CA HIS A 234 -11.76 -9.46 9.72
C HIS A 234 -12.71 -8.48 10.41
N LEU A 235 -12.16 -7.48 11.08
CA LEU A 235 -12.93 -6.47 11.80
C LEU A 235 -12.48 -5.07 11.36
N SER A 236 -13.35 -4.33 10.69
CA SER A 236 -13.14 -2.93 10.33
C SER A 236 -14.21 -2.10 11.04
N LEU A 237 -13.91 -1.64 12.26
CA LEU A 237 -14.88 -1.02 13.16
C LEU A 237 -14.32 0.26 13.79
N ASP A 238 -15.01 1.38 13.56
CA ASP A 238 -14.49 2.72 13.87
C ASP A 238 -14.62 3.12 15.35
N HIS A 239 -15.34 2.33 16.17
CA HIS A 239 -15.71 2.70 17.54
C HIS A 239 -15.25 1.70 18.62
N ILE A 240 -14.53 0.64 18.25
CA ILE A 240 -14.01 -0.32 19.23
C ILE A 240 -12.78 0.26 19.90
N GLN A 241 -12.80 0.30 21.23
CA GLN A 241 -11.67 0.74 22.05
C GLN A 241 -10.83 -0.41 22.61
N GLU A 242 -11.46 -1.57 22.86
CA GLU A 242 -10.80 -2.74 23.43
C GLU A 242 -11.41 -4.03 22.85
N LEU A 243 -10.57 -5.06 22.69
CA LEU A 243 -11.04 -6.41 22.41
C LEU A 243 -11.29 -7.16 23.73
N PRO A 244 -12.33 -8.03 23.79
CA PRO A 244 -12.66 -8.74 25.02
C PRO A 244 -11.54 -9.72 25.42
N GLN A 245 -11.28 -9.87 26.72
CA GLN A 245 -10.31 -10.85 27.24
C GLN A 245 -10.62 -12.30 26.80
N ALA A 246 -11.86 -12.61 26.47
CA ALA A 246 -12.26 -13.92 25.93
C ALA A 246 -11.73 -14.18 24.50
N PHE A 247 -11.14 -13.20 23.82
CA PHE A 247 -10.66 -13.30 22.44
C PHE A 247 -9.64 -14.43 22.23
N GLY A 248 -8.74 -14.66 23.21
CA GLY A 248 -7.78 -15.75 23.17
C GLY A 248 -8.37 -17.17 23.19
N LEU A 249 -9.66 -17.33 23.50
CA LEU A 249 -10.32 -18.65 23.50
C LEU A 249 -10.64 -19.17 22.09
N LEU A 250 -10.52 -18.32 21.06
CA LEU A 250 -10.76 -18.68 19.66
C LEU A 250 -9.55 -19.41 19.04
N THR A 251 -9.15 -20.52 19.63
CA THR A 251 -7.90 -21.24 19.31
C THR A 251 -7.82 -21.81 17.90
N SER A 252 -8.93 -21.85 17.15
CA SER A 252 -8.97 -22.25 15.74
C SER A 252 -8.58 -21.13 14.76
N LEU A 253 -8.40 -19.89 15.25
CA LEU A 253 -8.03 -18.77 14.40
C LEU A 253 -6.67 -18.96 13.77
N THR A 254 -6.62 -18.69 12.48
CA THR A 254 -5.43 -18.77 11.62
C THR A 254 -5.10 -17.41 11.00
N HIS A 255 -6.10 -16.58 10.74
CA HIS A 255 -5.94 -15.26 10.14
C HIS A 255 -6.78 -14.23 10.90
N ILE A 256 -6.15 -13.14 11.31
CA ILE A 256 -6.81 -12.01 11.97
C ILE A 256 -6.40 -10.73 11.25
N ASN A 257 -7.38 -9.94 10.83
CA ASN A 257 -7.18 -8.59 10.31
C ASN A 257 -8.07 -7.64 11.11
N LEU A 258 -7.46 -6.64 11.75
CA LEU A 258 -8.13 -5.63 12.54
C LEU A 258 -7.84 -4.25 11.96
N HIS A 259 -8.89 -3.53 11.62
CA HIS A 259 -8.89 -2.11 11.28
C HIS A 259 -9.79 -1.36 12.26
N THR A 260 -9.20 -0.92 13.36
CA THR A 260 -9.92 -0.32 14.49
C THR A 260 -9.14 0.88 15.01
N PRO A 261 -9.40 2.09 14.49
CA PRO A 261 -8.56 3.27 14.75
C PRO A 261 -8.56 3.72 16.22
N LEU A 262 -9.60 3.37 16.99
CA LEU A 262 -9.72 3.72 18.41
C LEU A 262 -9.25 2.61 19.36
N LEU A 263 -8.66 1.52 18.86
CA LEU A 263 -8.23 0.39 19.70
C LEU A 263 -6.98 0.77 20.51
N HIS A 264 -7.11 0.85 21.84
CA HIS A 264 -6.03 1.26 22.73
C HIS A 264 -5.05 0.13 23.07
N SER A 265 -5.56 -1.09 23.26
CA SER A 265 -4.74 -2.22 23.67
C SER A 265 -5.25 -3.55 23.12
N LEU A 266 -4.32 -4.49 22.96
CA LEU A 266 -4.63 -5.88 22.66
C LEU A 266 -4.66 -6.71 23.95
N PRO A 267 -5.59 -7.66 24.08
CA PRO A 267 -5.74 -8.45 25.29
C PRO A 267 -4.56 -9.39 25.48
N ALA A 268 -4.14 -9.60 26.74
CA ALA A 268 -3.06 -10.52 27.09
C ALA A 268 -3.35 -11.98 26.67
N THR A 269 -4.62 -12.33 26.51
CA THR A 269 -5.04 -13.65 26.02
C THR A 269 -4.75 -13.87 24.54
N LEU A 270 -4.31 -12.87 23.77
CA LEU A 270 -3.89 -13.05 22.37
C LEU A 270 -2.85 -14.17 22.23
N GLY A 271 -1.93 -14.30 23.19
CA GLY A 271 -0.88 -15.32 23.19
C GLY A 271 -1.37 -16.78 23.20
N SER A 272 -2.65 -17.05 23.51
CA SER A 272 -3.19 -18.42 23.46
C SER A 272 -3.60 -18.89 22.07
N LEU A 273 -3.57 -18.03 21.04
CA LEU A 273 -3.94 -18.36 19.66
C LEU A 273 -2.82 -19.10 18.92
N LYS A 274 -2.54 -20.34 19.34
CA LYS A 274 -1.39 -21.13 18.85
C LYS A 274 -1.40 -21.48 17.36
N ASN A 275 -2.56 -21.41 16.68
CA ASN A 275 -2.70 -21.72 15.26
C ASN A 275 -2.67 -20.46 14.36
N LEU A 276 -2.48 -19.28 14.95
CA LEU A 276 -2.47 -18.02 14.21
C LEU A 276 -1.26 -17.98 13.29
N ALA A 277 -1.50 -17.86 11.98
CA ALA A 277 -0.50 -17.83 10.92
C ALA A 277 -0.31 -16.40 10.37
N SER A 278 -1.40 -15.63 10.21
CA SER A 278 -1.35 -14.22 9.82
C SER A 278 -2.03 -13.32 10.85
N PHE A 279 -1.37 -12.23 11.23
CA PHE A 279 -1.91 -11.19 12.09
C PHE A 279 -1.64 -9.81 11.50
N GLU A 280 -2.72 -9.10 11.16
CA GLU A 280 -2.68 -7.80 10.53
C GLU A 280 -3.43 -6.79 11.40
N LEU A 281 -2.74 -5.71 11.77
CA LEU A 281 -3.30 -4.54 12.41
C LEU A 281 -3.16 -3.38 11.42
N VAL A 282 -4.26 -2.84 10.94
CA VAL A 282 -4.30 -1.81 9.90
C VAL A 282 -4.92 -0.55 10.48
N ASP A 283 -4.22 0.57 10.44
CA ASP A 283 -4.68 1.88 10.91
C ASP A 283 -5.23 1.85 12.34
N CYS A 284 -4.56 1.13 13.23
CA CYS A 284 -4.88 1.06 14.66
C CYS A 284 -4.25 2.26 15.39
N ASP A 285 -4.67 3.47 15.04
CA ASP A 285 -4.00 4.72 15.42
C ASP A 285 -3.92 4.98 16.91
N ALA A 286 -4.86 4.49 17.72
CA ALA A 286 -4.86 4.64 19.17
C ALA A 286 -4.10 3.53 19.92
N LEU A 287 -3.48 2.57 19.22
CA LEU A 287 -2.83 1.43 19.86
C LEU A 287 -1.52 1.86 20.52
N ASP A 288 -1.50 1.86 21.85
CA ASP A 288 -0.39 2.36 22.65
C ASP A 288 0.82 1.41 22.63
N SER A 289 0.58 0.08 22.66
CA SER A 289 1.66 -0.92 22.68
C SER A 289 1.20 -2.28 22.19
N LEU A 290 2.15 -3.10 21.71
CA LEU A 290 1.93 -4.53 21.50
C LEU A 290 2.26 -5.31 22.78
N PRO A 291 1.40 -6.26 23.20
CA PRO A 291 1.63 -7.03 24.41
C PRO A 291 2.78 -8.03 24.24
N GLU A 292 3.59 -8.23 25.29
CA GLU A 292 4.66 -9.24 25.34
C GLU A 292 4.15 -10.68 25.10
N CYS A 293 2.85 -10.92 25.25
CA CYS A 293 2.20 -12.20 24.97
C CYS A 293 2.29 -12.58 23.48
N ILE A 294 2.57 -11.62 22.58
CA ILE A 294 2.66 -11.86 21.14
C ILE A 294 3.72 -12.92 20.82
N GLY A 295 4.85 -12.96 21.55
CA GLY A 295 5.89 -13.97 21.37
C GLY A 295 5.46 -15.42 21.66
N GLN A 296 4.26 -15.65 22.18
CA GLN A 296 3.71 -17.00 22.36
C GLN A 296 3.10 -17.58 21.07
N LEU A 297 2.88 -16.76 20.03
CA LEU A 297 2.26 -17.13 18.76
C LEU A 297 3.26 -17.85 17.83
N LYS A 298 3.69 -19.05 18.21
CA LYS A 298 4.76 -19.79 17.52
C LYS A 298 4.45 -20.19 16.06
N SER A 299 3.18 -20.21 15.65
CA SER A 299 2.78 -20.52 14.28
C SER A 299 2.69 -19.28 13.39
N LEU A 300 2.90 -18.08 13.94
CA LEU A 300 2.74 -16.82 13.21
C LEU A 300 3.87 -16.68 12.19
N SER A 301 3.50 -16.61 10.92
CA SER A 301 4.41 -16.47 9.79
C SER A 301 4.35 -15.08 9.16
N HIS A 302 3.22 -14.38 9.27
CA HIS A 302 3.03 -13.02 8.73
C HIS A 302 2.53 -12.09 9.84
N LEU A 303 3.24 -10.98 10.04
CA LEU A 303 2.84 -9.91 10.95
C LEU A 303 2.90 -8.58 10.20
N SER A 304 1.78 -7.89 10.12
CA SER A 304 1.70 -6.51 9.63
C SER A 304 1.10 -5.61 10.70
N VAL A 305 1.76 -4.50 11.01
CA VAL A 305 1.32 -3.56 12.05
C VAL A 305 1.38 -2.14 11.51
N SER A 306 0.21 -1.50 11.40
CA SER A 306 0.02 -0.08 11.12
C SER A 306 -0.61 0.60 12.34
N SER A 307 0.12 1.53 12.94
CA SER A 307 -0.36 2.36 14.05
C SER A 307 0.40 3.67 14.11
N SER A 308 -0.35 4.77 14.27
CA SER A 308 0.23 6.10 14.45
C SER A 308 0.81 6.36 15.84
N SER A 309 0.30 5.72 16.90
CA SER A 309 0.72 6.00 18.29
C SER A 309 1.75 5.03 18.86
N LEU A 310 1.96 3.88 18.23
CA LEU A 310 2.85 2.85 18.75
C LEU A 310 4.32 3.29 18.62
N ASP A 311 4.97 3.47 19.76
CA ASP A 311 6.33 3.96 19.90
C ASP A 311 7.34 2.86 20.30
N PHE A 312 6.87 1.66 20.68
CA PHE A 312 7.72 0.55 21.10
C PHE A 312 7.22 -0.81 20.62
N LEU A 313 8.17 -1.64 20.16
CA LEU A 313 7.94 -3.04 19.79
C LEU A 313 8.54 -3.98 20.85
N PRO A 314 7.78 -4.96 21.36
CA PRO A 314 8.23 -5.83 22.45
C PRO A 314 9.37 -6.75 22.03
N GLU A 315 10.27 -7.06 22.97
CA GLU A 315 11.43 -7.91 22.69
C GLU A 315 11.02 -9.35 22.32
N SER A 316 9.86 -9.80 22.81
CA SER A 316 9.27 -11.10 22.51
C SER A 316 8.90 -11.32 21.04
N LEU A 317 8.90 -10.28 20.19
CA LEU A 317 8.81 -10.47 18.73
C LEU A 317 9.89 -11.40 18.20
N SER A 318 11.08 -11.39 18.83
CA SER A 318 12.19 -12.28 18.50
C SER A 318 11.92 -13.77 18.72
N LEU A 319 10.87 -14.13 19.47
CA LEU A 319 10.47 -15.51 19.76
C LEU A 319 9.52 -16.10 18.72
N LEU A 320 8.99 -15.26 17.83
CA LEU A 320 8.07 -15.67 16.78
C LEU A 320 8.78 -16.49 15.70
N SER A 321 8.03 -17.11 14.78
CA SER A 321 8.54 -17.85 13.61
C SER A 321 8.17 -17.16 12.29
N LEU A 322 8.44 -15.85 12.22
CA LEU A 322 8.02 -15.00 11.10
C LEU A 322 8.78 -15.31 9.80
N THR A 323 8.05 -15.21 8.70
CA THR A 323 8.56 -15.20 7.32
C THR A 323 8.49 -13.79 6.72
N SER A 324 7.50 -13.00 7.15
CA SER A 324 7.26 -11.63 6.68
C SER A 324 6.92 -10.73 7.86
N LEU A 325 7.56 -9.57 7.90
CA LEU A 325 7.29 -8.51 8.87
C LEU A 325 7.10 -7.19 8.11
N ASP A 326 5.95 -6.56 8.29
CA ASP A 326 5.61 -5.26 7.69
C ASP A 326 5.19 -4.29 8.80
N LEU A 327 5.84 -3.13 8.84
CA LEU A 327 5.66 -2.15 9.91
C LEU A 327 5.39 -0.77 9.31
N ILE A 328 4.24 -0.21 9.67
CA ILE A 328 3.83 1.16 9.36
C ILE A 328 3.67 1.93 10.67
N LEU A 329 4.78 2.49 11.15
CA LEU A 329 4.88 3.02 12.51
C LEU A 329 5.54 4.41 12.55
N PRO A 330 4.77 5.49 12.30
CA PRO A 330 5.30 6.86 12.25
C PRO A 330 6.03 7.31 13.51
N SER A 331 5.61 6.82 14.68
CA SER A 331 6.14 7.22 15.98
C SER A 331 7.27 6.30 16.51
N LEU A 332 7.63 5.23 15.80
CA LEU A 332 8.63 4.27 16.26
C LEU A 332 10.06 4.84 16.15
N PRO A 333 10.76 5.10 17.28
CA PRO A 333 12.09 5.72 17.26
C PRO A 333 13.19 4.71 16.91
N HIS A 334 13.05 3.47 17.38
CA HIS A 334 14.05 2.42 17.21
C HIS A 334 13.39 1.05 17.06
N LEU A 335 13.96 0.21 16.21
CA LEU A 335 13.65 -1.22 16.18
C LEU A 335 14.40 -1.94 17.32
N PRO A 336 13.79 -2.95 17.96
CA PRO A 336 14.44 -3.68 19.04
C PRO A 336 15.65 -4.45 18.51
N ALA A 337 16.78 -4.39 19.23
CA ALA A 337 17.98 -5.15 18.86
C ALA A 337 17.72 -6.67 18.83
N SER A 338 16.70 -7.14 19.56
CA SER A 338 16.30 -8.53 19.57
C SER A 338 15.76 -9.03 18.22
N LEU A 339 15.36 -8.14 17.30
CA LEU A 339 14.88 -8.51 15.97
C LEU A 339 15.91 -9.32 15.19
N GLY A 340 17.21 -9.05 15.38
CA GLY A 340 18.29 -9.85 14.80
C GLY A 340 18.37 -11.29 15.31
N TYR A 341 17.84 -11.59 16.49
CA TYR A 341 17.82 -12.96 17.04
C TYR A 341 16.72 -13.85 16.47
N LEU A 342 15.81 -13.30 15.65
CA LEU A 342 14.85 -14.08 14.87
C LEU A 342 15.55 -15.19 14.06
N SER A 343 16.79 -15.00 13.65
CA SER A 343 17.58 -15.99 12.92
C SER A 343 17.70 -17.36 13.61
N LEU A 344 17.63 -17.41 14.94
CA LEU A 344 17.78 -18.67 15.69
C LEU A 344 16.55 -19.57 15.61
N SER A 345 15.38 -19.03 15.26
CA SER A 345 14.10 -19.75 15.24
C SER A 345 13.33 -19.61 13.93
N THR A 346 13.72 -18.70 13.03
CA THR A 346 12.88 -18.24 11.92
C THR A 346 13.62 -18.17 10.60
N SER A 347 12.86 -18.20 9.51
CA SER A 347 13.31 -17.92 8.16
C SER A 347 12.71 -16.59 7.67
N LEU A 348 12.85 -15.50 8.44
CA LEU A 348 12.37 -14.19 8.02
C LEU A 348 12.98 -13.83 6.66
N SER A 349 12.14 -13.76 5.63
CA SER A 349 12.57 -13.53 4.25
C SER A 349 12.25 -12.13 3.75
N TYR A 350 11.24 -11.48 4.34
CA TYR A 350 10.74 -10.17 3.92
C TYR A 350 10.60 -9.24 5.13
N LEU A 351 11.18 -8.04 5.02
CA LEU A 351 11.06 -6.95 5.99
C LEU A 351 10.67 -5.66 5.26
N ALA A 352 9.49 -5.12 5.59
CA ALA A 352 9.05 -3.82 5.12
C ALA A 352 8.93 -2.83 6.28
N LEU A 353 9.47 -1.63 6.08
CA LEU A 353 9.38 -0.50 6.99
C LEU A 353 8.85 0.68 6.19
N THR A 354 7.60 1.08 6.44
CA THR A 354 6.92 2.09 5.64
C THR A 354 6.40 3.21 6.53
N ILE A 355 6.68 4.48 6.24
CA ILE A 355 6.24 5.63 7.06
C ILE A 355 6.73 5.50 8.51
N CYS A 356 7.99 5.10 8.73
CA CYS A 356 8.61 5.09 10.06
C CYS A 356 9.38 6.39 10.30
N ASN A 357 8.65 7.49 10.49
CA ASN A 357 9.20 8.85 10.50
C ASN A 357 10.11 9.13 11.71
N ALA A 358 9.96 8.42 12.82
CA ALA A 358 10.85 8.57 13.98
C ALA A 358 12.08 7.64 13.92
N LEU A 359 12.13 6.68 12.99
CA LEU A 359 13.17 5.66 12.92
C LEU A 359 14.46 6.24 12.32
N GLN A 360 15.47 6.47 13.15
CA GLN A 360 16.74 7.08 12.73
C GLN A 360 17.78 6.08 12.22
N SER A 361 17.73 4.83 12.68
CA SER A 361 18.69 3.79 12.31
C SER A 361 18.10 2.38 12.45
N LEU A 362 18.67 1.44 11.69
CA LEU A 362 18.41 0.01 11.86
C LEU A 362 19.37 -0.59 12.89
N PRO A 363 18.99 -1.67 13.58
CA PRO A 363 19.88 -2.32 14.54
C PRO A 363 20.97 -3.12 13.81
N ALA A 364 22.21 -3.08 14.31
CA ALA A 364 23.32 -3.85 13.75
C ALA A 364 23.06 -5.38 13.75
N SER A 365 22.20 -5.86 14.66
CA SER A 365 21.82 -7.28 14.75
C SER A 365 21.06 -7.79 13.52
N LEU A 366 20.57 -6.92 12.63
CA LEU A 366 19.91 -7.29 11.37
C LEU A 366 20.80 -8.20 10.51
N ARG A 367 22.15 -8.06 10.61
CA ARG A 367 23.14 -8.95 9.97
C ARG A 367 22.93 -10.44 10.26
N SER A 368 22.33 -10.77 11.40
CA SER A 368 22.16 -12.14 11.85
C SER A 368 21.05 -12.85 11.08
N LEU A 369 20.17 -12.14 10.38
CA LEU A 369 19.03 -12.70 9.66
C LEU A 369 19.49 -13.43 8.39
N HIS A 370 19.78 -14.73 8.52
CA HIS A 370 20.38 -15.54 7.45
C HIS A 370 19.46 -15.83 6.26
N ALA A 371 18.15 -15.71 6.44
CA ALA A 371 17.14 -16.00 5.42
C ALA A 371 16.55 -14.74 4.78
N LEU A 372 16.96 -13.54 5.19
CA LEU A 372 16.37 -12.28 4.75
C LEU A 372 16.77 -11.99 3.30
N ARG A 373 15.77 -11.97 2.41
CA ARG A 373 15.94 -11.81 0.97
C ARG A 373 15.52 -10.43 0.48
N THR A 374 14.50 -9.85 1.10
CA THR A 374 13.92 -8.58 0.66
C THR A 374 13.81 -7.62 1.84
N ILE A 375 14.36 -6.42 1.64
CA ILE A 375 14.19 -5.29 2.55
C ILE A 375 13.59 -4.13 1.74
N GLU A 376 12.44 -3.64 2.20
CA GLU A 376 11.79 -2.45 1.66
C GLU A 376 11.73 -1.39 2.75
N ILE A 377 12.28 -0.22 2.49
CA ILE A 377 12.25 0.93 3.40
C ILE A 377 11.67 2.10 2.64
N SER A 378 10.51 2.57 3.07
CA SER A 378 9.74 3.60 2.38
C SER A 378 9.35 4.72 3.34
N GLN A 379 9.63 5.98 3.02
CA GLN A 379 9.23 7.14 3.85
C GLN A 379 9.71 7.03 5.30
N CYS A 380 11.00 6.71 5.51
CA CYS A 380 11.61 6.61 6.84
C CYS A 380 12.69 7.68 7.02
N SER A 381 12.89 8.17 8.24
CA SER A 381 13.90 9.19 8.58
C SER A 381 15.28 8.59 8.91
N ILE A 382 15.64 7.49 8.25
CA ILE A 382 16.90 6.79 8.51
C ILE A 382 18.07 7.64 8.01
N VAL A 383 19.00 7.95 8.90
CA VAL A 383 20.17 8.81 8.58
C VAL A 383 21.27 8.01 7.88
N ALA A 384 21.45 6.76 8.29
CA ALA A 384 22.43 5.81 7.75
C ALA A 384 21.97 4.36 7.96
N LEU A 385 22.38 3.48 7.05
CA LEU A 385 22.31 2.04 7.29
C LEU A 385 23.48 1.62 8.20
N PRO A 386 23.35 0.54 8.99
CA PRO A 386 24.42 0.04 9.86
C PRO A 386 25.70 -0.29 9.11
N ASP A 387 26.86 -0.11 9.74
CA ASP A 387 28.16 -0.43 9.15
C ASP A 387 28.30 -1.91 8.77
N ASP A 388 27.57 -2.82 9.41
CA ASP A 388 27.56 -4.25 9.10
C ASP A 388 26.50 -4.66 8.05
N PHE A 389 25.77 -3.69 7.47
CA PHE A 389 24.66 -3.98 6.54
C PHE A 389 25.13 -4.75 5.31
N GLY A 390 26.36 -4.51 4.86
CA GLY A 390 27.00 -5.25 3.77
C GLY A 390 27.20 -6.74 4.00
N LEU A 391 27.02 -7.22 5.23
CA LEU A 391 27.29 -8.61 5.63
C LEU A 391 26.02 -9.48 5.70
N LEU A 392 24.90 -8.99 5.14
CA LEU A 392 23.66 -9.77 5.02
C LEU A 392 23.84 -10.90 4.01
N PRO A 393 23.76 -12.18 4.42
CA PRO A 393 24.25 -13.29 3.61
C PRO A 393 23.34 -13.65 2.42
N ALA A 394 22.04 -13.35 2.50
CA ALA A 394 21.04 -13.80 1.53
C ALA A 394 20.18 -12.67 0.96
N LEU A 395 20.55 -11.40 1.18
CA LEU A 395 19.78 -10.27 0.68
C LEU A 395 19.84 -10.23 -0.86
N GLU A 396 18.68 -10.37 -1.50
CA GLU A 396 18.50 -10.42 -2.96
C GLU A 396 17.95 -9.09 -3.50
N THR A 397 17.07 -8.43 -2.73
CA THR A 397 16.39 -7.19 -3.12
C THR A 397 16.45 -6.16 -2.00
N LEU A 398 16.90 -4.95 -2.33
CA LEU A 398 16.85 -3.78 -1.44
C LEU A 398 16.15 -2.61 -2.16
N GLU A 399 15.09 -2.11 -1.54
CA GLU A 399 14.40 -0.91 -2.00
C GLU A 399 14.45 0.17 -0.92
N LEU A 400 15.01 1.33 -1.28
CA LEU A 400 15.08 2.51 -0.44
C LEU A 400 14.28 3.63 -1.12
N ASN A 401 13.09 3.89 -0.62
CA ASN A 401 12.13 4.82 -1.20
C ASN A 401 11.87 5.98 -0.23
N ALA A 402 11.92 7.22 -0.71
CA ALA A 402 11.62 8.42 0.05
C ALA A 402 12.34 8.50 1.42
N CYS A 403 13.60 8.03 1.50
CA CYS A 403 14.41 8.14 2.72
C CYS A 403 15.14 9.49 2.71
N GLU A 404 14.46 10.54 3.16
CA GLU A 404 14.92 11.91 2.97
C GLU A 404 16.23 12.23 3.70
N GLU A 405 16.43 11.64 4.89
CA GLU A 405 17.62 11.88 5.74
C GLU A 405 18.81 10.98 5.38
N LEU A 406 18.62 9.98 4.52
CA LEU A 406 19.69 9.04 4.17
C LEU A 406 20.77 9.74 3.36
N SER A 407 21.96 9.86 3.95
CA SER A 407 23.06 10.67 3.40
C SER A 407 24.10 9.86 2.64
N GLN A 408 24.29 8.59 3.01
CA GLN A 408 25.27 7.69 2.41
C GLN A 408 24.90 6.22 2.64
N LEU A 409 25.43 5.35 1.78
CA LEU A 409 25.47 3.91 2.02
C LEU A 409 26.79 3.57 2.76
N PRO A 410 26.80 2.54 3.63
CA PRO A 410 28.00 2.17 4.38
C PRO A 410 29.10 1.62 3.46
N ASP A 411 30.37 1.75 3.87
CA ASP A 411 31.51 1.26 3.07
C ASP A 411 31.50 -0.25 2.86
N THR A 412 30.85 -1.00 3.75
CA THR A 412 30.67 -2.45 3.61
C THR A 412 29.59 -2.83 2.60
N PHE A 413 28.74 -1.89 2.16
CA PHE A 413 27.62 -2.16 1.26
C PHE A 413 27.98 -3.00 0.02
N PRO A 414 29.15 -2.79 -0.64
CA PRO A 414 29.56 -3.59 -1.79
C PRO A 414 29.94 -5.05 -1.46
N LEU A 415 29.89 -5.47 -0.20
CA LEU A 415 30.16 -6.84 0.25
C LEU A 415 28.91 -7.74 0.23
N LEU A 416 27.74 -7.21 -0.15
CA LEU A 416 26.49 -7.98 -0.23
C LEU A 416 26.63 -9.12 -1.25
N PRO A 417 26.67 -10.40 -0.81
CA PRO A 417 27.08 -11.51 -1.67
C PRO A 417 26.01 -11.94 -2.67
N SER A 418 24.74 -11.62 -2.40
CA SER A 418 23.58 -12.15 -3.14
C SER A 418 22.69 -11.04 -3.73
N LEU A 419 23.06 -9.76 -3.61
CA LEU A 419 22.19 -8.66 -4.03
C LEU A 419 22.01 -8.66 -5.54
N THR A 420 20.76 -8.79 -5.99
CA THR A 420 20.38 -8.85 -7.40
C THR A 420 19.62 -7.60 -7.87
N ASN A 421 18.85 -6.99 -6.97
CA ASN A 421 18.01 -5.85 -7.27
C ASN A 421 18.25 -4.75 -6.24
N LEU A 422 18.63 -3.56 -6.70
CA LEU A 422 18.78 -2.38 -5.87
C LEU A 422 18.02 -1.21 -6.49
N SER A 423 17.07 -0.67 -5.73
CA SER A 423 16.34 0.55 -6.07
C SER A 423 16.55 1.60 -4.99
N ILE A 424 16.94 2.81 -5.40
CA ILE A 424 17.05 3.96 -4.52
C ILE A 424 16.25 5.11 -5.15
N ALA A 425 15.06 5.36 -4.61
CA ALA A 425 14.15 6.38 -5.11
C ALA A 425 13.86 7.45 -4.05
N GLY A 426 13.90 8.74 -4.43
CA GLY A 426 13.52 9.82 -3.52
C GLY A 426 14.43 9.98 -2.30
N CYS A 427 15.73 9.71 -2.45
CA CYS A 427 16.75 9.89 -1.40
C CYS A 427 17.65 11.10 -1.75
N PRO A 428 17.19 12.35 -1.54
CA PRO A 428 17.85 13.55 -2.04
C PRO A 428 19.20 13.84 -1.38
N ASN A 429 19.50 13.26 -0.22
CA ASN A 429 20.72 13.53 0.54
C ASN A 429 21.93 12.66 0.15
N ILE A 430 21.71 11.59 -0.61
CA ILE A 430 22.80 10.73 -1.12
C ILE A 430 23.64 11.51 -2.15
N ARG A 431 24.94 11.64 -1.86
CA ARG A 431 25.89 12.42 -2.69
C ARG A 431 26.75 11.56 -3.62
N SER A 432 27.06 10.36 -3.19
CA SER A 432 27.88 9.38 -3.91
C SER A 432 27.52 7.96 -3.46
N LEU A 433 27.91 6.99 -4.27
CA LEU A 433 27.93 5.58 -3.89
C LEU A 433 29.33 5.23 -3.34
N PRO A 434 29.50 4.16 -2.54
CA PRO A 434 30.80 3.71 -2.07
C PRO A 434 31.80 3.48 -3.22
N GLU A 435 33.09 3.79 -3.02
CA GLU A 435 34.12 3.66 -4.07
C GLU A 435 34.22 2.25 -4.65
N ASP A 436 33.95 1.23 -3.84
CA ASP A 436 34.01 -0.19 -4.19
C ASP A 436 32.67 -0.77 -4.71
N PHE A 437 31.70 0.07 -5.08
CA PHE A 437 30.35 -0.35 -5.50
C PHE A 437 30.34 -1.41 -6.61
N GLY A 438 31.36 -1.43 -7.48
CA GLY A 438 31.59 -2.45 -8.50
C GLY A 438 31.70 -3.89 -7.99
N HIS A 439 31.97 -4.10 -6.70
CA HIS A 439 32.11 -5.44 -6.11
C HIS A 439 30.77 -6.18 -5.87
N LEU A 440 29.63 -5.57 -6.19
CA LEU A 440 28.32 -6.23 -6.16
C LEU A 440 28.16 -7.21 -7.34
N ARG A 441 28.81 -8.37 -7.23
CA ARG A 441 28.96 -9.35 -8.33
C ARG A 441 27.66 -10.00 -8.80
N CYS A 442 26.59 -9.92 -8.03
CA CYS A 442 25.30 -10.53 -8.37
C CYS A 442 24.24 -9.50 -8.84
N LEU A 443 24.58 -8.21 -8.87
CA LEU A 443 23.62 -7.15 -9.14
C LEU A 443 23.17 -7.17 -10.60
N LYS A 444 21.88 -7.43 -10.82
CA LYS A 444 21.26 -7.49 -12.15
C LYS A 444 20.48 -6.24 -12.50
N ARG A 445 19.87 -5.59 -11.51
CA ARG A 445 19.07 -4.38 -11.70
C ARG A 445 19.50 -3.29 -10.73
N PHE A 446 19.78 -2.12 -11.29
CA PHE A 446 20.09 -0.93 -10.52
C PHE A 446 19.26 0.25 -10.97
N GLU A 447 18.51 0.83 -10.04
CA GLU A 447 17.66 1.98 -10.27
C GLU A 447 18.00 3.12 -9.29
N LEU A 448 18.25 4.31 -9.84
CA LEU A 448 18.26 5.57 -9.08
C LEU A 448 17.15 6.47 -9.61
N CYS A 449 16.25 6.91 -8.73
CA CYS A 449 15.16 7.79 -9.07
C CYS A 449 15.12 8.98 -8.10
N SER A 450 15.01 10.22 -8.58
CA SER A 450 14.89 11.42 -7.74
C SER A 450 15.99 11.53 -6.66
N VAL A 451 17.24 11.24 -7.03
CA VAL A 451 18.43 11.40 -6.17
C VAL A 451 19.08 12.74 -6.51
N ALA A 452 18.70 13.78 -5.77
CA ALA A 452 18.96 15.16 -6.16
C ALA A 452 20.41 15.64 -6.00
N LYS A 453 21.24 14.96 -5.19
CA LYS A 453 22.63 15.40 -4.88
C LYS A 453 23.71 14.46 -5.43
N ILE A 454 23.33 13.36 -6.09
CA ILE A 454 24.34 12.46 -6.69
C ILE A 454 25.01 13.16 -7.87
N SER A 455 26.33 13.29 -7.81
CA SER A 455 27.08 14.07 -8.82
C SER A 455 27.89 13.20 -9.77
N HIS A 456 28.35 12.04 -9.30
CA HIS A 456 29.15 11.07 -10.05
C HIS A 456 28.87 9.65 -9.54
N LEU A 457 29.25 8.67 -10.34
CA LEU A 457 29.32 7.26 -9.95
C LEU A 457 30.79 6.89 -9.74
N PRO A 458 31.10 5.91 -8.87
CA PRO A 458 32.48 5.49 -8.61
C PRO A 458 33.12 4.82 -9.84
N ASP A 459 34.45 4.88 -9.95
CA ASP A 459 35.17 4.26 -11.07
C ASP A 459 35.02 2.73 -11.09
N SER A 460 34.81 2.09 -9.93
CA SER A 460 34.53 0.66 -9.84
C SER A 460 33.20 0.25 -10.49
N PHE A 461 32.29 1.19 -10.79
CA PHE A 461 30.94 0.89 -11.30
C PHE A 461 30.96 0.01 -12.55
N GLY A 462 31.99 0.13 -13.41
CA GLY A 462 32.20 -0.73 -14.58
C GLY A 462 32.47 -2.21 -14.30
N GLN A 463 32.68 -2.60 -13.04
CA GLN A 463 32.97 -3.97 -12.61
C GLN A 463 31.70 -4.78 -12.30
N LEU A 464 30.51 -4.19 -12.44
CA LEU A 464 29.23 -4.87 -12.28
C LEU A 464 28.93 -5.79 -13.48
N GLU A 465 29.67 -6.89 -13.60
CA GLU A 465 29.64 -7.79 -14.76
C GLU A 465 28.27 -8.45 -15.00
N THR A 466 27.43 -8.58 -13.96
CA THR A 466 26.11 -9.21 -14.04
C THR A 466 24.96 -8.23 -14.24
N LEU A 467 25.23 -6.92 -14.29
CA LEU A 467 24.20 -5.89 -14.41
C LEU A 467 23.54 -5.96 -15.79
N GLN A 468 22.22 -6.13 -15.81
CA GLN A 468 21.39 -6.26 -17.01
C GLN A 468 20.56 -5.01 -17.28
N GLU A 469 20.11 -4.33 -16.22
CA GLU A 469 19.20 -3.20 -16.31
C GLU A 469 19.69 -2.03 -15.46
N LEU A 470 19.88 -0.88 -16.11
CA LEU A 470 20.31 0.37 -15.49
C LEU A 470 19.28 1.46 -15.75
N LYS A 471 18.71 2.00 -14.67
CA LYS A 471 17.71 3.08 -14.74
C LYS A 471 18.13 4.26 -13.90
N PHE A 472 18.29 5.42 -14.54
CA PHE A 472 18.41 6.70 -13.86
C PHE A 472 17.25 7.60 -14.24
N SER A 473 16.54 8.11 -13.25
CA SER A 473 15.44 9.05 -13.44
C SER A 473 15.58 10.22 -12.48
N ASP A 474 15.47 11.44 -12.96
CA ASP A 474 15.43 12.63 -12.10
C ASP A 474 16.66 12.76 -11.18
N CYS A 475 17.85 12.54 -11.74
CA CYS A 475 19.14 12.82 -11.09
C CYS A 475 19.74 14.09 -11.69
N PRO A 476 19.29 15.29 -11.28
CA PRO A 476 19.62 16.54 -11.97
C PRO A 476 21.10 16.93 -11.86
N THR A 477 21.80 16.50 -10.81
CA THR A 477 23.21 16.84 -10.55
C THR A 477 24.23 15.87 -11.13
N LEU A 478 23.78 14.73 -11.69
CA LEU A 478 24.67 13.73 -12.26
C LEU A 478 25.34 14.32 -13.51
N GLY A 479 26.63 14.64 -13.42
CA GLY A 479 27.35 15.38 -14.45
C GLY A 479 27.89 14.47 -15.56
N GLU A 480 28.51 13.36 -15.20
CA GLU A 480 29.14 12.43 -16.13
C GLU A 480 28.93 10.97 -15.68
N LEU A 481 28.93 10.05 -16.64
CA LEU A 481 29.01 8.61 -16.37
C LEU A 481 30.48 8.19 -16.42
N PRO A 482 30.91 7.23 -15.57
CA PRO A 482 32.32 6.88 -15.41
C PRO A 482 32.86 6.24 -16.69
N SER A 483 34.15 6.48 -16.98
CA SER A 483 34.80 5.90 -18.15
C SER A 483 34.82 4.36 -18.13
N SER A 484 34.70 3.76 -16.94
CA SER A 484 34.59 2.31 -16.75
C SER A 484 33.26 1.71 -17.19
N LEU A 485 32.23 2.52 -17.53
CA LEU A 485 30.90 2.04 -17.93
C LEU A 485 30.92 0.94 -19.01
N GLY A 486 31.89 0.98 -19.94
CA GLY A 486 32.07 -0.06 -20.96
C GLY A 486 32.43 -1.45 -20.44
N GLY A 487 32.77 -1.61 -19.15
CA GLY A 487 33.04 -2.90 -18.52
C GLY A 487 31.79 -3.73 -18.18
N LEU A 488 30.59 -3.14 -18.29
CA LEU A 488 29.32 -3.79 -17.98
C LEU A 488 28.92 -4.83 -19.05
N SER A 489 29.54 -6.00 -19.01
CA SER A 489 29.47 -7.04 -20.05
C SER A 489 28.08 -7.66 -20.26
N SER A 490 27.22 -7.65 -19.23
CA SER A 490 25.85 -8.20 -19.31
C SER A 490 24.76 -7.14 -19.50
N LEU A 491 25.10 -5.86 -19.68
CA LEU A 491 24.11 -4.78 -19.69
C LEU A 491 23.25 -4.84 -20.96
N GLU A 492 21.93 -4.96 -20.78
CA GLU A 492 20.96 -5.11 -21.88
C GLU A 492 20.09 -3.85 -22.05
N HIS A 493 19.69 -3.22 -20.96
CA HIS A 493 18.74 -2.10 -20.96
C HIS A 493 19.28 -0.91 -20.17
N VAL A 494 19.36 0.25 -20.83
CA VAL A 494 19.73 1.52 -20.21
C VAL A 494 18.61 2.53 -20.43
N THR A 495 18.06 3.06 -19.35
CA THR A 495 17.11 4.18 -19.38
C THR A 495 17.63 5.32 -18.54
N ILE A 496 17.84 6.48 -19.16
CA ILE A 496 18.23 7.71 -18.47
C ILE A 496 17.19 8.78 -18.77
N SER A 497 16.55 9.31 -17.74
CA SER A 497 15.46 10.28 -17.86
C SER A 497 15.66 11.46 -16.91
N ARG A 498 15.44 12.69 -17.38
CA ARG A 498 15.48 13.91 -16.55
C ARG A 498 16.81 14.14 -15.80
N CYS A 499 17.93 13.69 -16.35
CA CYS A 499 19.27 14.04 -15.85
C CYS A 499 19.76 15.28 -16.60
N SER A 500 19.52 16.46 -16.04
CA SER A 500 19.69 17.75 -16.73
C SER A 500 21.14 18.21 -16.86
N LEU A 501 22.03 17.86 -15.93
CA LEU A 501 23.46 18.20 -15.99
C LEU A 501 24.34 17.14 -16.67
N LEU A 502 23.76 16.01 -17.09
CA LEU A 502 24.52 14.94 -17.74
C LEU A 502 25.09 15.45 -19.07
N GLY A 503 26.41 15.70 -19.13
CA GLY A 503 27.07 16.33 -20.27
C GLY A 503 27.15 15.44 -21.51
N GLY A 504 27.15 14.12 -21.32
CA GLY A 504 27.21 13.15 -22.40
C GLY A 504 27.48 11.73 -21.89
N PHE A 505 27.72 10.83 -22.83
CA PHE A 505 28.10 9.44 -22.55
C PHE A 505 29.61 9.25 -22.79
N PRO A 506 30.30 8.44 -21.97
CA PRO A 506 31.71 8.13 -22.17
C PRO A 506 31.92 7.35 -23.47
N ALA A 507 33.09 7.47 -24.08
CA ALA A 507 33.43 6.72 -25.29
C ALA A 507 33.33 5.19 -25.08
N SER A 508 33.52 4.72 -23.85
CA SER A 508 33.40 3.31 -23.47
C SER A 508 31.99 2.74 -23.60
N ILE A 509 30.93 3.55 -23.79
CA ILE A 509 29.58 3.05 -24.07
C ILE A 509 29.56 2.10 -25.28
N GLY A 510 30.42 2.34 -26.29
CA GLY A 510 30.55 1.49 -27.47
C GLY A 510 31.13 0.10 -27.20
N MET A 511 31.66 -0.14 -26.00
CA MET A 511 32.25 -1.43 -25.61
C MET A 511 31.22 -2.40 -25.00
N LEU A 512 29.95 -1.99 -24.85
CA LEU A 512 28.90 -2.81 -24.25
C LEU A 512 28.42 -3.89 -25.23
N PRO A 513 28.77 -5.18 -25.03
CA PRO A 513 28.54 -6.20 -26.04
C PRO A 513 27.06 -6.64 -26.11
N CYS A 514 26.32 -6.51 -25.02
CA CYS A 514 24.96 -7.02 -24.87
C CYS A 514 23.89 -5.93 -24.92
N LEU A 515 24.25 -4.65 -25.06
CA LEU A 515 23.28 -3.55 -24.95
C LEU A 515 22.25 -3.61 -26.09
N GLN A 516 20.98 -3.80 -25.74
CA GLN A 516 19.87 -3.97 -26.68
C GLN A 516 19.02 -2.70 -26.76
N GLU A 517 18.82 -2.01 -25.65
CA GLU A 517 17.94 -0.85 -25.58
C GLU A 517 18.63 0.32 -24.85
N LEU A 518 18.66 1.47 -25.53
CA LEU A 518 19.13 2.72 -24.96
C LEU A 518 18.04 3.78 -25.09
N THR A 519 17.51 4.22 -23.95
CA THR A 519 16.50 5.27 -23.87
C THR A 519 17.05 6.47 -23.11
N ILE A 520 17.01 7.64 -23.75
CA ILE A 520 17.45 8.92 -23.19
C ILE A 520 16.29 9.90 -23.31
N ARG A 521 15.77 10.41 -22.18
CA ARG A 521 14.63 11.33 -22.18
C ARG A 521 14.89 12.56 -21.33
N ARG A 522 14.51 13.75 -21.81
CA ARG A 522 14.58 14.99 -21.01
C ARG A 522 15.96 15.27 -20.41
N CYS A 523 17.03 14.90 -21.12
CA CYS A 523 18.41 15.16 -20.71
C CYS A 523 18.93 16.38 -21.46
N SER A 524 18.76 17.57 -20.87
CA SER A 524 19.16 18.84 -21.48
C SER A 524 20.66 19.10 -21.48
N GLY A 525 21.45 18.37 -20.70
CA GLY A 525 22.92 18.53 -20.67
C GLY A 525 23.62 17.83 -21.82
N VAL A 526 22.99 16.82 -22.41
CA VAL A 526 23.59 15.97 -23.45
C VAL A 526 23.64 16.73 -24.77
N GLN A 527 24.83 17.18 -25.17
CA GLN A 527 25.03 17.96 -26.39
C GLN A 527 25.25 17.10 -27.64
N SER A 528 25.82 15.90 -27.46
CA SER A 528 26.04 14.94 -28.54
C SER A 528 26.12 13.52 -27.97
N LEU A 529 25.88 12.54 -28.83
CA LEU A 529 26.16 11.13 -28.53
C LEU A 529 27.55 10.76 -29.07
N PRO A 530 28.35 9.95 -28.35
CA PRO A 530 29.70 9.60 -28.79
C PRO A 530 29.65 8.74 -30.06
N ILE A 531 30.66 8.89 -30.91
CA ILE A 531 30.73 8.14 -32.18
C ILE A 531 30.82 6.63 -31.96
N SER A 532 31.39 6.21 -30.82
CA SER A 532 31.50 4.82 -30.39
C SER A 532 30.15 4.15 -30.11
N LEU A 533 29.06 4.92 -29.98
CA LEU A 533 27.71 4.36 -29.95
C LEU A 533 27.40 3.56 -31.24
N CYS A 534 28.09 3.86 -32.34
CA CYS A 534 28.01 3.10 -33.60
C CYS A 534 28.71 1.74 -33.55
N ASP A 535 29.45 1.42 -32.49
CA ASP A 535 30.15 0.14 -32.32
C ASP A 535 29.30 -0.90 -31.56
N LEU A 536 28.12 -0.49 -31.06
CA LEU A 536 27.18 -1.35 -30.35
C LEU A 536 26.53 -2.40 -31.26
N SER A 537 27.14 -3.59 -31.36
CA SER A 537 26.68 -4.65 -32.26
C SER A 537 25.28 -5.19 -31.93
N SER A 538 24.85 -5.12 -30.67
CA SER A 538 23.60 -5.73 -30.19
C SER A 538 22.42 -4.76 -30.08
N LEU A 539 22.64 -3.46 -30.35
CA LEU A 539 21.62 -2.43 -30.13
C LEU A 539 20.44 -2.60 -31.08
N LYS A 540 19.26 -2.83 -30.51
CA LYS A 540 17.98 -3.00 -31.23
C LYS A 540 17.14 -1.74 -31.22
N SER A 541 17.16 -0.99 -30.13
CA SER A 541 16.31 0.18 -29.92
C SER A 541 17.10 1.35 -29.36
N LEU A 542 17.06 2.48 -30.06
CA LEU A 542 17.58 3.76 -29.60
C LEU A 542 16.44 4.80 -29.58
N VAL A 543 16.16 5.31 -28.38
CA VAL A 543 15.14 6.34 -28.17
C VAL A 543 15.80 7.57 -27.56
N VAL A 544 15.70 8.70 -28.24
CA VAL A 544 16.11 10.02 -27.75
C VAL A 544 14.90 10.95 -27.79
N GLU A 545 14.43 11.38 -26.62
CA GLU A 545 13.20 12.18 -26.50
C GLU A 545 13.45 13.43 -25.67
N ASP A 546 12.97 14.58 -26.14
CA ASP A 546 12.93 15.83 -25.35
C ASP A 546 14.35 16.28 -24.87
N CYS A 547 15.39 15.94 -25.65
CA CYS A 547 16.78 16.33 -25.38
C CYS A 547 17.11 17.57 -26.20
N CYS A 548 16.87 18.75 -25.63
CA CYS A 548 16.88 20.00 -26.39
C CYS A 548 18.28 20.45 -26.88
N SER A 549 19.34 20.03 -26.19
CA SER A 549 20.72 20.48 -26.48
C SER A 549 21.48 19.58 -27.46
N ILE A 550 20.88 18.45 -27.88
CA ILE A 550 21.53 17.55 -28.82
C ILE A 550 21.59 18.21 -30.20
N THR A 551 22.79 18.45 -30.73
CA THR A 551 22.97 19.19 -31.99
C THR A 551 23.09 18.28 -33.21
N SER A 552 23.67 17.10 -33.02
CA SER A 552 23.94 16.12 -34.07
C SER A 552 23.86 14.70 -33.54
N LEU A 553 23.57 13.76 -34.45
CA LEU A 553 23.67 12.31 -34.22
C LEU A 553 24.88 11.74 -34.99
N PRO A 554 25.52 10.67 -34.49
CA PRO A 554 26.64 10.02 -35.17
C PRO A 554 26.27 9.57 -36.60
N GLU A 555 27.15 9.83 -37.58
CA GLU A 555 26.82 9.57 -38.99
C GLU A 555 26.62 8.09 -39.34
N ARG A 556 27.29 7.21 -38.60
CA ARG A 556 27.25 5.75 -38.79
C ARG A 556 26.10 5.08 -38.03
N LEU A 557 25.24 5.84 -37.35
CA LEU A 557 24.15 5.29 -36.54
C LEU A 557 23.18 4.41 -37.36
N GLY A 558 22.90 4.80 -38.61
CA GLY A 558 22.05 4.02 -39.52
C GLY A 558 22.68 2.74 -40.06
N GLN A 559 23.98 2.51 -39.81
CA GLN A 559 24.72 1.33 -40.24
C GLN A 559 24.80 0.26 -39.15
N LEU A 560 24.22 0.49 -37.98
CA LEU A 560 24.16 -0.49 -36.90
C LEU A 560 23.44 -1.76 -37.37
N PRO A 561 24.04 -2.96 -37.19
CA PRO A 561 23.58 -4.18 -37.85
C PRO A 561 22.21 -4.65 -37.35
N ASN A 562 21.91 -4.41 -36.07
CA ASN A 562 20.71 -4.91 -35.39
C ASN A 562 19.71 -3.81 -35.02
N LEU A 563 19.95 -2.56 -35.40
CA LEU A 563 19.08 -1.43 -35.01
C LEU A 563 17.76 -1.50 -35.77
N GLN A 564 16.68 -1.75 -35.02
CA GLN A 564 15.31 -1.88 -35.52
C GLN A 564 14.50 -0.61 -35.26
N VAL A 565 14.68 0.00 -34.08
CA VAL A 565 13.92 1.18 -33.67
C VAL A 565 14.88 2.33 -33.44
N LEU A 566 14.74 3.39 -34.25
CA LEU A 566 15.36 4.69 -34.00
C LEU A 566 14.25 5.72 -33.83
N ARG A 567 14.06 6.22 -32.61
CA ARG A 567 13.05 7.24 -32.30
C ARG A 567 13.72 8.47 -31.74
N VAL A 568 13.65 9.58 -32.49
CA VAL A 568 14.14 10.89 -32.05
C VAL A 568 12.98 11.87 -32.06
N VAL A 569 12.57 12.33 -30.88
CA VAL A 569 11.32 13.10 -30.70
C VAL A 569 11.59 14.35 -29.88
N ARG A 570 11.05 15.50 -30.32
CA ARG A 570 11.15 16.80 -29.61
C ARG A 570 12.60 17.21 -29.25
N CYS A 571 13.57 16.86 -30.08
CA CYS A 571 14.96 17.29 -29.95
C CYS A 571 15.19 18.54 -30.82
N VAL A 572 14.84 19.72 -30.29
CA VAL A 572 14.79 20.97 -31.08
C VAL A 572 16.16 21.48 -31.55
N GLY A 573 17.24 21.14 -30.84
CA GLY A 573 18.61 21.51 -31.21
C GLY A 573 19.18 20.71 -32.38
N LEU A 574 18.52 19.62 -32.78
CA LEU A 574 19.04 18.68 -33.77
C LEU A 574 18.90 19.26 -35.18
N HIS A 575 20.00 19.72 -35.75
CA HIS A 575 20.04 20.33 -37.09
C HIS A 575 20.69 19.43 -38.15
N SER A 576 21.45 18.41 -37.76
CA SER A 576 22.05 17.44 -38.68
C SER A 576 21.76 16.00 -38.25
N VAL A 577 21.21 15.23 -39.19
CA VAL A 577 21.03 13.78 -39.09
C VAL A 577 21.56 13.17 -40.38
N ALA A 578 22.43 12.15 -40.27
CA ALA A 578 22.97 11.49 -41.44
C ALA A 578 21.88 10.78 -42.26
N ASP A 579 22.06 10.73 -43.58
CA ASP A 579 21.10 10.11 -44.50
C ASP A 579 20.81 8.64 -44.14
N SER A 580 21.82 7.92 -43.65
CA SER A 580 21.70 6.54 -43.17
C SER A 580 20.67 6.38 -42.03
N ALA A 581 20.54 7.38 -41.16
CA ALA A 581 19.60 7.41 -40.04
C ALA A 581 18.22 7.96 -40.44
N ASN A 582 18.15 8.80 -41.48
CA ASN A 582 16.89 9.34 -42.01
C ASN A 582 15.95 8.23 -42.52
N ASP A 583 16.48 7.16 -43.11
CA ASP A 583 15.68 6.02 -43.56
C ASP A 583 15.03 5.24 -42.41
N LEU A 584 15.74 5.10 -41.27
CA LEU A 584 15.22 4.49 -40.05
C LEU A 584 14.15 5.37 -39.37
N LEU A 585 14.39 6.69 -39.30
CA LEU A 585 13.44 7.65 -38.73
C LEU A 585 12.13 7.75 -39.52
N ARG A 586 12.18 7.50 -40.83
CA ARG A 586 10.99 7.49 -41.72
C ARG A 586 10.25 6.14 -41.74
N GLY A 587 10.69 5.15 -40.95
CA GLY A 587 10.03 3.85 -40.81
C GLY A 587 10.15 2.94 -42.03
N LYS A 588 11.19 3.09 -42.87
CA LYS A 588 11.34 2.30 -44.11
C LYS A 588 11.97 0.91 -43.94
N LYS A 589 12.45 0.57 -42.74
CA LYS A 589 12.78 -0.80 -42.34
C LYS A 589 11.75 -1.21 -41.29
N GLN A 590 10.71 -1.92 -41.71
CA GLN A 590 9.78 -2.64 -40.83
C GLN A 590 10.20 -4.10 -40.73
#